data_AF-A0A3C1B6X2-F1
#
_entry.id   AF-A0A3C1B6X2-F1
#
_cell.length_a   1.000
_cell.length_b   1.000
_cell.length_c   1.000
_cell.angle_alpha   90.00
_cell.angle_beta   90.00
_cell.angle_gamma   90.00
#
_symmetry.space_group_name_H-M   'P 1'
#
loop_
_entity.id
_entity.type
_entity.pdbx_description
1 polymer ?
#
loop_
_entity_poly.entity_id
_entity_poly.type
_entity_poly.pdbx_seq_one_letter_code
_entity_poly.pdbx_strand_id
1 'polypeptide(L)'
;MQDDVMRLVIIPLLASVILHVIGFIMTGFASTSLFLLFPAGLYSLFSIGLWRGVNWVLWVTLICMAGGIIGTVNEFAGPLMAPNSVLISILLADLATAGFVIRALMKPGITKPTC
;
A
#
# COMPACT_ATOMS: atom_id res chain seq x y z
N MET A 1 -11.55 8.69 -17.59
CA MET A 1 -11.14 9.67 -16.55
C MET A 1 -11.15 9.08 -15.14
N GLN A 2 -12.15 8.24 -14.77
CA GLN A 2 -12.12 7.46 -13.52
C GLN A 2 -11.08 6.32 -13.58
N ASP A 3 -10.91 5.70 -14.75
CA ASP A 3 -9.94 4.62 -15.01
C ASP A 3 -8.49 5.08 -14.85
N ASP A 4 -8.17 6.32 -15.23
CA ASP A 4 -6.82 6.87 -15.14
C ASP A 4 -6.39 7.10 -13.69
N VAL A 5 -7.32 7.55 -12.84
CA VAL A 5 -7.07 7.78 -11.41
C VAL A 5 -6.87 6.46 -10.68
N MET A 6 -7.70 5.46 -10.98
CA MET A 6 -7.55 4.13 -10.39
C MET A 6 -6.24 3.45 -10.82
N ARG A 7 -5.84 3.58 -12.10
CA ARG A 7 -4.54 3.09 -12.57
C ARG A 7 -3.38 3.75 -11.82
N LEU A 8 -3.46 5.05 -11.55
CA LEU A 8 -2.44 5.77 -10.78
C LEU A 8 -2.35 5.35 -9.30
N VAL A 9 -3.42 4.81 -8.72
CA VAL A 9 -3.39 4.20 -7.37
C VAL A 9 -2.82 2.78 -7.43
N ILE A 10 -3.20 1.99 -8.43
CA ILE A 10 -2.79 0.58 -8.56
C ILE A 10 -1.28 0.45 -8.84
N ILE A 11 -0.69 1.31 -9.67
CA ILE A 11 0.73 1.24 -10.04
C ILE A 11 1.67 1.31 -8.81
N PRO A 12 1.61 2.32 -7.92
CA PRO A 12 2.47 2.40 -6.74
C PRO A 12 2.13 1.31 -5.72
N LEU A 13 0.88 0.85 -5.67
CA LEU A 13 0.44 -0.23 -4.79
C LEU A 13 1.05 -1.58 -5.21
N LEU A 14 1.10 -1.86 -6.53
CA LEU A 14 1.79 -3.02 -7.09
C LEU A 14 3.31 -2.93 -6.89
N ALA A 15 3.87 -1.73 -7.03
CA ALA A 15 5.29 -1.49 -6.74
C ALA A 15 5.61 -1.77 -5.27
N SER A 16 4.75 -1.35 -4.33
CA SER A 16 4.90 -1.64 -2.90
C SER A 16 4.85 -3.15 -2.63
N VAL A 17 3.97 -3.90 -3.32
CA VAL A 17 3.94 -5.38 -3.25
C VAL A 17 5.28 -5.99 -3.67
N ILE A 18 5.83 -5.56 -4.80
CA ILE A 18 7.12 -6.07 -5.30
C ILE A 18 8.24 -5.75 -4.30
N LEU A 19 8.26 -4.54 -3.74
CA LEU A 19 9.25 -4.14 -2.74
C LEU A 19 9.14 -4.97 -1.45
N HIS A 20 7.94 -5.28 -0.98
CA HIS A 20 7.74 -6.14 0.18
C HIS A 20 8.21 -7.57 -0.07
N VAL A 21 7.97 -8.11 -1.27
CA VAL A 21 8.49 -9.44 -1.67
C VAL A 21 10.02 -9.44 -1.76
N ILE A 22 10.62 -8.38 -2.32
CA ILE A 22 12.09 -8.23 -2.36
C ILE A 22 12.67 -8.11 -0.95
N GLY A 23 12.05 -7.29 -0.09
CA GLY A 23 12.44 -7.17 1.33
C GLY A 23 12.35 -8.50 2.07
N PHE A 24 11.33 -9.31 1.79
CA PHE A 24 11.21 -10.65 2.34
C PHE A 24 12.34 -11.58 1.88
N ILE A 25 12.70 -11.57 0.59
CA ILE A 25 13.80 -12.38 0.05
C ILE A 25 15.15 -11.94 0.65
N MET A 26 15.39 -10.64 0.77
CA MET A 26 16.64 -10.09 1.32
C MET A 26 16.81 -10.37 2.82
N THR A 27 15.73 -10.55 3.56
CA THR A 27 15.76 -10.88 5.00
C THR A 27 15.91 -12.38 5.26
N GLY A 28 16.16 -13.18 4.22
CA GLY A 28 16.55 -14.58 4.37
C GLY A 28 15.44 -15.49 4.90
N PHE A 29 14.18 -15.18 4.62
CA PHE A 29 13.02 -15.96 5.08
C PHE A 29 12.89 -16.06 6.61
N ALA A 30 13.35 -15.04 7.36
CA ALA A 30 13.17 -15.02 8.80
C ALA A 30 11.67 -15.00 9.16
N SER A 31 11.30 -15.62 10.29
CA SER A 31 9.90 -15.64 10.78
C SER A 31 9.35 -14.24 11.05
N THR A 32 10.23 -13.28 11.33
CA THR A 32 9.93 -11.85 11.46
C THR A 32 9.57 -11.20 10.12
N SER A 33 10.12 -11.68 9.01
CA SER A 33 9.87 -11.19 7.66
C SER A 33 8.46 -11.53 7.13
N LEU A 34 7.76 -12.49 7.75
CA LEU A 34 6.36 -12.79 7.43
C LEU A 34 5.45 -11.56 7.59
N PHE A 35 5.86 -10.61 8.45
CA PHE A 35 5.19 -9.32 8.61
C PHE A 35 5.26 -8.44 7.36
N LEU A 36 6.22 -8.65 6.46
CA LEU A 36 6.29 -7.98 5.14
C LEU A 36 5.39 -8.66 4.10
N LEU A 37 5.18 -9.98 4.23
CA LEU A 37 4.33 -10.73 3.31
C LEU A 37 2.83 -10.45 3.53
N PHE A 38 2.45 -10.13 4.77
CA PHE A 38 1.07 -9.82 5.14
C PHE A 38 0.53 -8.53 4.44
N PRO A 39 1.23 -7.39 4.47
CA PRO A 39 0.92 -6.21 3.65
C PRO A 39 0.88 -6.55 2.16
N ALA A 40 1.84 -7.32 1.65
CA ALA A 40 1.89 -7.69 0.24
C ALA A 40 0.62 -8.45 -0.22
N GLY A 41 0.13 -9.36 0.61
CA GLY A 41 -1.13 -10.07 0.37
C GLY A 41 -2.34 -9.15 0.41
N LEU A 42 -2.43 -8.27 1.43
CA LEU A 42 -3.51 -7.29 1.56
C LEU A 42 -3.54 -6.31 0.40
N TYR A 43 -2.39 -5.79 -0.01
CA TYR A 43 -2.25 -4.87 -1.13
C TYR A 43 -2.67 -5.52 -2.45
N SER A 44 -2.35 -6.81 -2.64
CA SER A 44 -2.84 -7.57 -3.80
C SER A 44 -4.37 -7.68 -3.83
N LEU A 45 -5.00 -7.94 -2.67
CA LEU A 45 -6.46 -7.96 -2.53
C LEU A 45 -7.09 -6.58 -2.78
N PHE A 46 -6.46 -5.50 -2.29
CA PHE A 46 -6.92 -4.14 -2.54
C PHE A 46 -6.81 -3.76 -4.02
N SER A 47 -5.75 -4.18 -4.71
CA SER A 47 -5.60 -3.98 -6.15
C SER A 47 -6.78 -4.59 -6.93
N ILE A 48 -7.19 -5.81 -6.58
CA ILE A 48 -8.36 -6.47 -7.19
C ILE A 48 -9.65 -5.72 -6.85
N GLY A 49 -9.83 -5.28 -5.60
CA GLY A 49 -11.00 -4.53 -5.16
C GLY A 49 -11.13 -3.15 -5.82
N LEU A 50 -10.00 -2.46 -6.01
CA LEU A 50 -9.88 -1.20 -6.75
C LEU A 50 -10.20 -1.41 -8.24
N TRP A 51 -9.72 -2.50 -8.84
CA TRP A 51 -10.04 -2.82 -10.23
C TRP A 51 -11.55 -3.07 -10.44
N ARG A 52 -12.26 -3.59 -9.44
CA ARG A 52 -13.72 -3.73 -9.48
C ARG A 52 -14.48 -2.40 -9.26
N GLY A 53 -13.78 -1.28 -9.09
CA GLY A 53 -14.39 0.04 -8.91
C GLY A 53 -15.07 0.22 -7.55
N VAL A 54 -14.71 -0.58 -6.55
CA VAL A 54 -15.36 -0.54 -5.23
C VAL A 54 -14.78 0.61 -4.40
N ASN A 55 -15.54 1.70 -4.28
CA ASN A 55 -15.11 2.89 -3.54
C ASN A 55 -14.81 2.64 -2.05
N TRP A 56 -15.44 1.64 -1.43
CA TRP A 56 -15.14 1.23 -0.06
C TRP A 56 -13.69 0.75 0.11
N VAL A 57 -13.12 0.12 -0.93
CA VAL A 57 -11.74 -0.40 -0.91
C VAL A 57 -10.72 0.74 -0.84
N LEU A 58 -11.02 1.93 -1.38
CA LEU A 58 -10.15 3.11 -1.24
C LEU A 58 -9.96 3.50 0.23
N TRP A 59 -11.04 3.51 1.02
CA TRP A 59 -10.97 3.82 2.45
C TRP A 59 -10.19 2.77 3.24
N VAL A 60 -10.43 1.48 2.96
CA VAL A 60 -9.70 0.38 3.60
C VAL A 60 -8.21 0.42 3.23
N THR A 61 -7.89 0.73 1.97
CA THR A 61 -6.50 0.90 1.51
C THR A 61 -5.81 2.03 2.26
N LEU A 62 -6.51 3.16 2.47
CA LEU A 62 -5.95 4.31 3.19
C LEU A 62 -5.63 3.98 4.66
N ILE A 63 -6.54 3.29 5.36
CA ILE A 63 -6.31 2.83 6.74
C ILE A 63 -5.12 1.85 6.78
N CYS A 64 -5.03 0.94 5.80
CA CYS A 64 -3.95 -0.02 5.74
C CYS A 64 -2.59 0.63 5.46
N MET A 65 -2.53 1.63 4.56
CA MET A 65 -1.30 2.39 4.27
C MET A 65 -0.84 3.20 5.50
N ALA A 66 -1.77 3.78 6.26
CA ALA A 66 -1.44 4.42 7.53
C ALA A 66 -0.84 3.41 8.53
N GLY A 67 -1.39 2.20 8.60
CA GLY A 67 -0.84 1.10 9.38
C GLY A 67 0.58 0.69 8.92
N GLY A 68 0.80 0.59 7.61
CA GLY A 68 2.11 0.27 7.02
C GLY A 68 3.17 1.32 7.35
N ILE A 69 2.82 2.61 7.26
CA ILE A 69 3.69 3.73 7.66
C ILE A 69 4.05 3.64 9.15
N ILE A 70 3.06 3.44 10.02
CA ILE A 70 3.30 3.33 11.47
C ILE A 70 4.18 2.12 11.79
N GLY A 71 3.93 0.97 11.15
CA GLY A 71 4.75 -0.23 11.28
C GLY A 71 6.20 0.02 10.85
N THR A 72 6.38 0.65 9.69
CA THR A 72 7.71 0.98 9.14
C THR A 72 8.48 1.96 10.04
N VAL A 73 7.79 2.98 10.58
CA VAL A 73 8.39 3.94 11.52
C VAL A 73 8.77 3.27 12.85
N ASN A 74 7.92 2.40 13.38
CA ASN A 74 8.22 1.64 14.59
C ASN A 74 9.41 0.69 14.39
N GLU A 75 9.54 0.12 13.20
CA GLU A 75 10.66 -0.75 12.84
C GLU A 75 11.97 0.04 12.67
N PHE A 76 11.89 1.28 12.19
CA PHE A 76 13.02 2.23 12.22
C PHE A 76 13.48 2.57 13.64
N ALA A 77 12.56 2.59 14.61
CA ALA A 77 12.85 2.83 16.02
C ALA A 77 13.25 1.55 16.79
N GLY A 78 13.11 0.38 16.18
CA GLY A 78 13.34 -0.93 16.79
C GLY A 78 14.53 -1.69 16.16
N PRO A 79 14.63 -3.01 16.38
CA PRO A 79 15.62 -3.84 15.71
C PRO A 79 15.30 -3.89 14.21
N LEU A 80 16.15 -3.26 13.40
CA LEU A 80 16.07 -3.23 11.94
C LEU A 80 16.01 -4.67 11.38
N MET A 81 14.81 -5.12 11.00
CA MET A 81 14.63 -6.47 10.46
C MET A 81 14.97 -6.53 8.97
N ALA A 82 14.76 -5.43 8.24
CA ALA A 82 15.08 -5.30 6.81
C ALA A 82 16.08 -4.16 6.53
N PRO A 83 16.80 -4.21 5.39
CA PRO A 83 17.77 -3.17 5.04
C PRO A 83 17.12 -1.79 4.96
N ASN A 84 17.76 -0.76 5.55
CA ASN A 84 17.27 0.63 5.57
C ASN A 84 16.83 1.14 4.19
N SER A 85 17.55 0.77 3.13
CA SER A 85 17.23 1.16 1.75
C SER A 85 15.87 0.62 1.27
N VAL A 86 15.52 -0.61 1.67
CA VAL A 86 14.24 -1.24 1.33
C VAL A 86 13.11 -0.60 2.15
N LEU A 87 13.33 -0.36 3.44
CA LEU A 87 12.35 0.31 4.31
C LEU A 87 12.00 1.73 3.82
N ILE A 88 13.00 2.53 3.44
CA ILE A 88 12.78 3.89 2.91
C ILE A 88 11.97 3.83 1.61
N SER A 89 12.24 2.83 0.78
CA SER A 89 11.55 2.67 -0.50
C SER A 89 10.11 2.21 -0.32
N ILE A 90 9.84 1.34 0.66
CA ILE A 90 8.48 0.96 1.08
C ILE A 90 7.73 2.18 1.63
N LEU A 91 8.35 2.95 2.52
CA LEU A 91 7.74 4.14 3.10
C LEU A 91 7.37 5.18 2.03
N LEU A 92 8.24 5.41 1.05
CA LEU A 92 7.97 6.29 -0.09
C LEU A 92 6.84 5.76 -0.97
N ALA A 93 6.79 4.45 -1.22
CA ALA A 93 5.72 3.83 -2.00
C ALA A 93 4.36 3.92 -1.27
N ASP A 94 4.34 3.74 0.04
CA ASP A 94 3.15 3.82 0.87
C ASP A 94 2.65 5.28 0.97
N LEU A 95 3.54 6.26 1.15
CA LEU A 95 3.20 7.69 1.10
C LEU A 95 2.66 8.11 -0.27
N ALA A 96 3.28 7.64 -1.36
CA ALA A 96 2.80 7.91 -2.71
C ALA A 96 1.40 7.33 -2.90
N THR A 97 1.19 6.08 -2.49
CA THR A 97 -0.11 5.40 -2.60
C THR A 97 -1.17 6.11 -1.76
N ALA A 98 -0.88 6.46 -0.51
CA ALA A 98 -1.78 7.24 0.35
C ALA A 98 -2.14 8.59 -0.28
N GLY A 99 -1.16 9.31 -0.83
CA GLY A 99 -1.39 10.58 -1.55
C GLY A 99 -2.29 10.42 -2.78
N PHE A 100 -2.09 9.37 -3.57
CA PHE A 100 -2.95 9.06 -4.72
C PHE A 100 -4.37 8.66 -4.30
N VAL A 101 -4.52 7.89 -3.21
CA VAL A 101 -5.84 7.52 -2.66
C VAL A 101 -6.59 8.74 -2.13
N ILE A 102 -5.94 9.63 -1.38
CA ILE A 102 -6.53 10.89 -0.92
C ILE A 102 -6.98 11.74 -2.11
N ARG A 103 -6.13 11.86 -3.14
CA ARG A 103 -6.48 12.59 -4.37
C ARG A 103 -7.65 11.94 -5.12
N ALA A 104 -7.75 10.61 -5.10
CA ALA A 104 -8.88 9.88 -5.68
C ALA A 104 -10.18 10.14 -4.91
N LEU A 105 -10.13 10.16 -3.58
CA LEU A 105 -11.27 10.48 -2.70
C LEU A 105 -11.70 11.95 -2.80
N MET A 106 -10.75 12.88 -2.96
CA MET A 106 -11.02 14.32 -3.09
C MET A 106 -11.61 14.72 -4.45
N LYS A 107 -11.56 13.86 -5.48
CA LYS A 107 -12.25 14.16 -6.74
C LYS A 107 -13.77 14.00 -6.56
N PRO A 108 -14.58 15.05 -6.82
CA PRO A 108 -16.01 15.11 -6.49
C PRO A 108 -16.93 14.26 -7.41
N GLY A 109 -16.45 13.09 -7.88
CA GLY A 109 -17.22 12.15 -8.71
C GLY A 109 -17.69 10.89 -8.00
N ILE A 110 -17.26 10.65 -6.75
CA ILE A 110 -17.56 9.42 -5.97
C ILE A 110 -18.80 9.57 -5.06
N THR A 111 -19.39 10.76 -4.98
CA THR A 111 -20.60 11.07 -4.18
C THR A 111 -21.84 11.32 -5.04
N LYS A 112 -22.09 10.47 -6.04
CA LYS A 112 -23.47 10.15 -6.38
C LYS A 112 -23.75 8.73 -5.92
N PRO A 113 -24.51 8.53 -4.82
CA PRO A 113 -25.24 7.28 -4.69
C PRO A 113 -26.08 7.14 -5.96
N THR A 114 -25.85 6.07 -6.70
CA THR A 114 -26.81 5.62 -7.71
C THR A 114 -28.12 5.37 -6.98
N CYS A 115 -29.08 6.28 -7.17
CA CYS A 115 -30.50 6.04 -6.90
C CYS A 115 -31.01 4.88 -7.75
#